data_AF-A0A2W6DQT3-F1
#
_entry.id   AF-A0A2W6DQT3-F1
#
_cell.length_a   1.000
_cell.length_b   1.000
_cell.length_c   1.000
_cell.angle_alpha   90.00
_cell.angle_beta   90.00
_cell.angle_gamma   90.00
#
_symmetry.space_group_name_H-M   'P 1'
#
loop_
_entity.id
_entity.type
_entity.pdbx_description
1 polymer ?
#
loop_
_entity_poly.entity_id
_entity_poly.type
_entity_poly.pdbx_seq_one_letter_code
_entity_poly.pdbx_strand_id
1 'polypeptide(L)'
;MDEIPVPHMLDPDRLVVNSRGDFADHDQAEFVPHLENALRESCEYGQRLWHELDAVRAYLLDSLPPAGPSTPDSPVVLRDEESWSRWMTAYASLTSLLAGPEGDSGYGEQEARHEMQMRH
;
A
#
# COMPACT_ATOMS: atom_id res chain seq x y z
N MET A 1 -2.11 11.78 9.67
CA MET A 1 -2.43 11.14 8.38
C MET A 1 -3.76 11.70 7.98
N ASP A 2 -3.78 12.45 6.89
CA ASP A 2 -5.05 12.92 6.32
C ASP A 2 -5.76 11.72 5.68
N GLU A 3 -7.08 11.67 5.80
CA GLU A 3 -7.89 10.58 5.28
C GLU A 3 -7.80 10.55 3.75
N ILE A 4 -7.49 9.38 3.17
CA ILE A 4 -7.42 9.23 1.70
C ILE A 4 -8.86 9.16 1.19
N PRO A 5 -9.34 10.15 0.43
CA PRO A 5 -10.73 10.18 0.00
C PRO A 5 -11.01 9.02 -0.95
N VAL A 6 -11.98 8.18 -0.59
CA VAL A 6 -12.39 7.02 -1.38
C VAL A 6 -13.24 7.48 -2.56
N PRO A 7 -12.92 7.07 -3.81
CA PRO A 7 -13.74 7.35 -4.98
C PRO A 7 -15.18 6.90 -4.79
N HIS A 8 -16.14 7.70 -5.26
CA HIS A 8 -17.57 7.43 -5.10
C HIS A 8 -18.06 6.11 -5.72
N MET A 9 -17.29 5.51 -6.64
CA MET A 9 -17.60 4.18 -7.19
C MET A 9 -17.18 3.01 -6.30
N LEU A 10 -16.25 3.22 -5.36
CA LEU A 10 -15.73 2.20 -4.47
C LEU A 10 -16.40 2.22 -3.09
N ASP A 11 -17.38 3.10 -2.90
CA ASP A 11 -18.17 3.21 -1.68
C ASP A 11 -19.12 2.00 -1.52
N PRO A 12 -18.92 1.14 -0.51
CA PRO A 12 -19.72 -0.07 -0.30
C PRO A 12 -21.16 0.23 0.14
N ASP A 13 -21.44 1.42 0.67
CA ASP A 13 -22.76 1.81 1.17
C ASP A 13 -23.64 2.42 0.06
N ARG A 14 -23.10 2.58 -1.15
CA ARG A 14 -23.84 3.11 -2.29
C ARG A 14 -24.77 2.05 -2.86
N LEU A 15 -26.07 2.36 -2.88
CA LEU A 15 -27.06 1.62 -3.67
C LEU A 15 -26.66 1.65 -5.15
N VAL A 16 -26.15 0.53 -5.66
CA VAL A 16 -25.95 0.33 -7.09
C VAL A 16 -27.34 0.23 -7.72
N VAL A 17 -27.87 1.38 -8.17
CA VAL A 17 -29.04 1.40 -9.03
C VAL A 17 -28.62 0.73 -10.33
N ASN A 18 -29.10 -0.49 -10.56
CA ASN A 18 -28.88 -1.24 -11.79
C ASN A 18 -29.55 -0.51 -12.95
N SER A 19 -28.87 0.47 -13.54
CA SER A 19 -29.26 1.13 -14.80
C SER A 19 -28.96 0.22 -16.00
N ARG A 20 -29.30 -1.06 -15.92
CA ARG A 20 -29.04 -2.05 -16.99
C ARG A 20 -30.20 -2.18 -17.98
N GLY A 21 -31.27 -1.41 -17.80
CA GLY A 21 -32.41 -1.32 -18.72
C GLY A 21 -32.46 0.07 -19.34
N ASP A 22 -32.37 0.13 -20.67
CA ASP A 22 -32.68 1.27 -21.54
C ASP A 22 -31.81 2.53 -21.40
N PHE A 23 -30.55 2.46 -21.87
CA PHE A 23 -29.86 3.67 -22.35
C PHE A 23 -30.16 3.83 -23.84
N ALA A 24 -31.05 4.77 -24.17
CA ALA A 24 -31.19 5.24 -25.55
C ALA A 24 -29.92 6.03 -25.96
N ASP A 25 -29.65 6.17 -27.26
CA ASP A 25 -28.45 6.83 -27.82
C ASP A 25 -28.11 8.23 -27.24
N HIS A 26 -29.07 8.93 -26.61
CA HIS A 26 -28.84 10.21 -25.94
C HIS A 26 -28.15 10.09 -24.57
N ASP A 27 -28.26 8.96 -23.88
CA ASP A 27 -27.65 8.75 -22.56
C ASP A 27 -26.16 8.36 -22.64
N GLN A 28 -25.71 7.85 -23.79
CA GLN A 28 -24.29 7.51 -23.99
C GLN A 28 -23.38 8.75 -23.92
N ALA A 29 -23.86 9.90 -24.38
CA ALA A 29 -23.08 11.15 -24.38
C ALA A 29 -22.78 11.67 -22.96
N GLU A 30 -23.66 11.40 -21.99
CA GLU A 30 -23.45 11.74 -20.57
C GLU A 30 -22.76 10.62 -19.80
N PHE A 31 -22.99 9.36 -20.18
CA PHE A 31 -22.39 8.19 -19.53
C PHE A 31 -20.87 8.10 -19.71
N VAL A 32 -20.36 8.38 -20.92
CA VAL A 32 -18.92 8.28 -21.21
C VAL A 32 -18.08 9.21 -20.33
N PRO A 33 -18.38 10.53 -20.22
CA PRO A 33 -17.67 11.42 -19.30
C PRO A 33 -17.72 10.99 -17.83
N HIS A 34 -18.85 10.41 -17.39
CA HIS A 34 -18.98 9.89 -16.03
C HIS A 34 -18.08 8.68 -15.78
N LEU A 35 -18.00 7.75 -16.75
CA LEU A 35 -17.11 6.60 -16.66
C LEU A 35 -15.63 7.02 -16.70
N GLU A 36 -15.26 7.94 -17.58
CA GLU A 36 -13.90 8.49 -17.66
C GLU A 36 -13.49 9.16 -16.34
N ASN A 37 -14.38 9.97 -15.76
CA ASN A 37 -14.11 10.60 -14.48
C ASN A 37 -13.91 9.57 -13.36
N ALA A 38 -14.76 8.56 -13.31
CA ALA A 38 -14.69 7.54 -12.28
C ALA A 38 -13.47 6.62 -12.41
N LEU A 39 -13.06 6.31 -13.64
CA LEU A 39 -11.78 5.62 -13.92
C LEU A 39 -10.60 6.46 -13.45
N ARG A 40 -10.60 7.76 -13.77
CA ARG A 40 -9.55 8.69 -13.33
C ARG A 40 -9.45 8.75 -11.81
N GLU A 41 -10.57 8.97 -11.12
CA GLU A 41 -10.61 9.00 -9.65
C GLU A 41 -10.09 7.70 -9.03
N SER A 42 -10.46 6.56 -9.61
CA SER A 42 -10.00 5.24 -9.14
C SER A 42 -8.49 5.05 -9.35
N CYS A 43 -7.95 5.48 -10.50
CA CYS A 43 -6.52 5.45 -10.75
C CYS A 43 -5.74 6.38 -9.81
N GLU A 44 -6.23 7.60 -9.58
CA GLU A 44 -5.61 8.55 -8.65
C GLU A 44 -5.62 8.02 -7.21
N TYR A 45 -6.74 7.42 -6.78
CA TYR A 45 -6.84 6.78 -5.48
C TYR A 45 -5.85 5.61 -5.33
N GLY A 46 -5.79 4.72 -6.34
CA GLY A 46 -4.82 3.62 -6.36
C GLY A 46 -3.37 4.11 -6.30
N GLN A 47 -3.05 5.19 -7.03
CA GLN A 47 -1.73 5.82 -6.95
C GLN A 47 -1.43 6.36 -5.55
N ARG A 48 -2.38 7.03 -4.89
CA ARG A 48 -2.16 7.53 -3.51
C ARG A 48 -1.91 6.39 -2.53
N LEU A 49 -2.72 5.32 -2.58
CA LEU A 49 -2.51 4.14 -1.75
C LEU A 49 -1.13 3.52 -1.97
N TRP A 50 -0.69 3.43 -3.22
CA TRP A 50 0.64 2.93 -3.55
C TRP A 50 1.76 3.76 -2.91
N HIS A 51 1.67 5.09 -3.02
CA HIS A 51 2.68 5.99 -2.43
C HIS A 51 2.69 5.92 -0.90
N GLU A 52 1.53 5.80 -0.25
CA GLU A 52 1.45 5.64 1.20
C GLU A 52 2.06 4.31 1.66
N LEU A 53 1.79 3.20 0.96
CA LEU A 53 2.42 1.90 1.26
C LEU A 53 3.94 1.95 1.07
N ASP A 54 4.42 2.61 0.02
CA ASP A 54 5.86 2.81 -0.21
C ASP A 54 6.50 3.69 0.89
N ALA A 55 5.80 4.73 1.33
CA ALA A 55 6.25 5.56 2.45
C ALA A 55 6.35 4.75 3.77
N VAL A 56 5.40 3.84 4.03
CA VAL A 56 5.49 2.93 5.18
C VAL A 56 6.68 1.96 5.04
N ARG A 57 6.92 1.41 3.85
CA ARG A 57 8.10 0.57 3.58
C ARG A 57 9.40 1.34 3.85
N ALA A 58 9.50 2.58 3.37
CA ALA A 58 10.65 3.44 3.62
C ALA A 58 10.82 3.77 5.11
N TYR A 59 9.72 4.08 5.81
CA TYR A 59 9.72 4.31 7.25
C TYR A 59 10.23 3.09 8.02
N LEU A 60 9.82 1.87 7.65
CA LEU A 60 10.29 0.66 8.32
C LEU A 60 11.80 0.49 8.22
N LEU A 61 12.42 0.85 7.10
CA LEU A 61 13.88 0.83 6.93
C LEU A 61 14.57 1.96 7.70
N ASP A 62 14.04 3.19 7.63
CA ASP A 62 14.60 4.35 8.31
C ASP A 62 14.52 4.21 9.84
N SER A 63 13.49 3.50 10.32
CA SER A 63 13.29 3.23 11.73
C SER A 63 14.29 2.23 12.32
N LEU A 64 15.01 1.48 11.48
CA LEU A 64 15.98 0.50 11.95
C LEU A 64 17.15 1.19 12.68
N PRO A 65 17.64 0.61 13.79
CA PRO A 65 18.79 1.15 14.50
C PRO A 65 20.02 1.18 13.59
N PRO A 66 20.86 2.23 13.62
CA PRO A 66 22.03 2.34 12.75
C PRO A 66 22.90 1.09 12.82
N ALA A 67 23.51 0.70 11.69
CA ALA A 67 24.38 -0.48 11.62
C ALA A 67 25.53 -0.36 12.64
N GLY A 68 25.58 -1.30 13.59
CA GLY A 68 26.51 -1.26 14.72
C GLY A 68 25.82 -1.49 16.08
N PRO A 69 26.57 -1.40 17.19
CA PRO A 69 26.01 -1.64 18.52
C PRO A 69 24.89 -0.64 18.82
N SER A 70 23.71 -1.17 19.16
CA SER A 70 22.48 -0.39 19.34
C SER A 70 22.70 0.76 20.32
N THR A 71 22.61 2.00 19.83
CA THR A 71 22.54 3.17 20.71
C THR A 71 21.15 3.26 21.34
N PRO A 72 21.04 3.64 22.63
CA PRO A 72 19.77 3.68 23.35
C PRO A 72 18.74 4.69 22.79
N ASP A 73 19.14 5.57 21.86
CA ASP A 73 18.30 6.61 21.28
C ASP A 73 17.57 6.22 19.98
N SER A 74 17.61 4.93 19.57
CA SER A 74 16.85 4.49 18.39
C SER A 74 15.33 4.46 18.68
N PRO A 75 14.49 5.12 17.86
CA PRO A 75 13.05 5.22 18.10
C PRO A 75 12.34 3.86 17.98
N VAL A 76 12.90 2.93 17.21
CA VAL A 76 12.47 1.52 17.18
C VAL A 76 13.53 0.65 17.80
N VAL A 77 13.06 -0.14 18.76
CA VAL A 77 13.87 -0.99 19.60
C VAL A 77 13.60 -2.45 19.19
N LEU A 78 14.26 -2.90 18.13
CA LEU A 78 14.27 -4.32 17.75
C LEU A 78 15.30 -5.06 18.63
N ARG A 79 14.89 -5.37 19.86
CA ARG A 79 15.78 -5.92 20.91
C ARG A 79 15.87 -7.44 20.96
N ASP A 80 14.86 -8.12 20.44
CA ASP A 80 14.72 -9.57 20.51
C ASP A 80 14.33 -10.16 19.16
N GLU A 81 14.54 -11.47 19.03
CA GLU A 81 14.24 -12.25 17.82
C GLU A 81 12.75 -12.13 17.42
N GLU A 82 11.85 -11.99 18.39
CA GLU A 82 10.42 -11.85 18.13
C GLU A 82 10.08 -10.50 17.49
N SER A 83 10.71 -9.42 17.93
CA SER A 83 10.56 -8.09 17.34
C SER A 83 11.14 -8.04 15.93
N TRP A 84 12.29 -8.68 15.70
CA TRP A 84 12.86 -8.85 14.36
C TRP A 84 11.92 -9.65 13.45
N SER A 85 11.39 -10.78 13.92
CA SER A 85 10.43 -11.59 13.16
C SER A 85 9.18 -10.81 12.76
N ARG A 86 8.62 -10.01 13.68
CA ARG A 86 7.47 -9.14 13.39
C ARG A 86 7.81 -8.06 12.36
N TRP A 87 8.96 -7.40 12.49
CA TRP A 87 9.42 -6.39 11.53
C TRP A 87 9.64 -7.01 10.14
N MET A 88 10.34 -8.15 10.05
CA MET A 88 10.59 -8.85 8.78
C MET A 88 9.28 -9.26 8.12
N THR A 89 8.31 -9.77 8.89
CA THR A 89 6.99 -10.14 8.37
C THR A 89 6.27 -8.93 7.79
N ALA A 90 6.28 -7.80 8.50
CA ALA A 90 5.64 -6.56 8.03
C ALA A 90 6.32 -6.01 6.76
N TYR A 91 7.65 -5.94 6.75
CA TYR A 91 8.43 -5.45 5.60
C TYR A 91 8.25 -6.33 4.36
N ALA A 92 8.35 -7.66 4.52
CA ALA A 92 8.15 -8.61 3.42
C ALA A 92 6.72 -8.54 2.87
N SER A 93 5.71 -8.45 3.75
CA SER A 93 4.30 -8.34 3.33
C SER A 93 4.05 -7.07 2.51
N LEU A 94 4.56 -5.92 2.97
CA LEU A 94 4.44 -4.66 2.24
C LEU A 94 5.16 -4.70 0.90
N THR A 95 6.36 -5.27 0.87
CA THR A 95 7.16 -5.39 -0.36
C THR A 95 6.47 -6.30 -1.38
N SER A 96 5.86 -7.40 -0.92
CA SER A 96 5.07 -8.30 -1.77
C SER A 96 3.83 -7.61 -2.34
N LEU A 97 3.11 -6.81 -1.55
CA LEU A 97 1.98 -6.01 -2.03
C LEU A 97 2.42 -4.99 -3.09
N LEU A 98 3.55 -4.31 -2.87
CA LEU A 98 4.15 -3.34 -3.81
C LEU A 98 4.80 -4.00 -5.03
N ALA A 99 4.94 -5.32 -5.07
CA ALA A 99 5.36 -6.03 -6.28
C ALA A 99 4.17 -6.41 -7.18
N GLY A 100 2.94 -6.22 -6.69
CA GLY A 100 1.72 -6.49 -7.45
C GLY A 100 1.28 -7.96 -7.39
N PRO A 101 0.40 -8.39 -8.30
CA PRO A 101 -0.30 -9.67 -8.21
C PRO A 101 0.60 -10.90 -8.35
N GLU A 102 1.76 -10.75 -8.99
CA GLU A 102 2.77 -11.82 -9.10
C GLU A 102 3.65 -11.94 -7.84
N GLY A 103 3.49 -11.00 -6.89
CA GLY A 103 4.30 -10.91 -5.68
C GLY A 103 5.75 -10.52 -5.93
N ASP A 104 6.54 -10.45 -4.86
CA ASP A 104 7.95 -10.03 -4.89
C ASP A 104 8.93 -11.18 -5.09
N SER A 105 8.44 -12.40 -5.35
CA SER A 105 9.26 -13.62 -5.44
C SER A 105 10.16 -13.86 -4.22
N GLY A 106 9.76 -13.36 -3.04
CA GLY A 106 10.54 -13.45 -1.81
C GLY A 106 11.67 -12.43 -1.67
N TYR A 107 11.74 -11.42 -2.55
CA TYR A 107 12.73 -10.34 -2.47
C TYR A 107 12.67 -9.60 -1.13
N GLY A 108 11.48 -9.22 -0.66
CA GLY A 108 11.29 -8.49 0.59
C GLY A 108 11.74 -9.30 1.81
N GLU A 109 11.53 -10.62 1.81
CA GLU A 109 12.04 -11.49 2.87
C GLU A 109 13.57 -11.56 2.85
N GLN A 110 14.18 -11.68 1.67
CA GLN A 110 15.64 -11.73 1.53
C GLN A 110 16.30 -10.43 1.97
N GLU A 111 15.74 -9.29 1.58
CA GLU A 111 16.23 -7.97 1.97
C GLU A 111 16.03 -7.72 3.47
N ALA A 112 14.90 -8.14 4.05
CA ALA A 112 14.67 -8.06 5.49
C ALA A 112 15.69 -8.88 6.30
N ARG A 113 16.01 -10.10 5.83
CA ARG A 113 17.06 -10.93 6.45
C ARG A 113 18.44 -10.32 6.31
N HIS A 114 18.74 -9.67 5.19
CA HIS A 114 19.99 -8.98 4.99
C HIS A 114 20.15 -7.82 5.98
N GLU A 115 19.11 -7.00 6.15
CA GLU A 115 19.10 -5.91 7.14
C GLU A 115 19.29 -6.42 8.58
N MET A 116 18.63 -7.52 8.94
CA MET A 116 18.82 -8.17 10.23
C MET A 116 20.27 -8.62 10.43
N GLN A 117 20.87 -9.29 9.44
CA GLN A 117 22.27 -9.77 9.50
C GLN A 117 23.29 -8.64 9.60
N MET A 118 23.04 -7.48 8.98
CA MET A 118 23.95 -6.33 9.07
C MET A 118 23.90 -5.62 10.44
N ARG A 119 22.81 -5.81 11.20
CA ARG A 119 22.51 -5.04 12.41
C ARG A 119 22.48 -5.89 13.70
N HIS A 120 22.65 -7.20 13.58
CA HIS A 120 22.74 -8.19 14.67
C HIS A 120 24.18 -8.67 14.85
#